data_AF-A0A381TA47-F1
#
_entry.id   AF-A0A381TA47-F1
#
_cell.length_a   1.000
_cell.length_b   1.000
_cell.length_c   1.000
_cell.angle_alpha   90.00
_cell.angle_beta   90.00
_cell.angle_gamma   90.00
#
_symmetry.space_group_name_H-M   'P 1'
#
loop_
_entity.id
_entity.type
_entity.pdbx_description
1 polymer ?
#
loop_
_entity_poly.entity_id
_entity_poly.type
_entity_poly.pdbx_seq_one_letter_code
_entity_poly.pdbx_strand_id
1 'polypeptide(L)'
;MFLKIKKNQTEWDLIINNRLSLFILIVFSHLFIASCVKDQWVGKTIVWADRLQTVEKLSDFRIQGSLSLVLESGSFIGNFDCKNRNASSEFIVRDYFGNLIFHDDPKNAKLQDMYSVFNISETDFGFIEGSKINFLNWLLAMPSGVNQEQLTFDDKGWLVEIKYPDWTIRYDSFQELNGIVLPRKILIFGQSFRLTLVTNRLEIV
;
A
#
# COMPACT_ATOMS: atom_id res chain seq x y z
N MET A 1 -2.42 84.50 18.44
CA MET A 1 -3.62 83.85 19.00
C MET A 1 -3.97 82.68 18.08
N PHE A 2 -3.64 81.44 18.46
CA PHE A 2 -3.96 80.25 17.65
C PHE A 2 -4.60 79.19 18.56
N LEU A 3 -5.86 78.86 18.27
CA LEU A 3 -6.61 77.80 18.93
C LEU A 3 -6.01 76.43 18.60
N LYS A 4 -5.66 75.67 19.64
CA LYS A 4 -5.27 74.27 19.54
C LYS A 4 -6.53 73.41 19.59
N ILE A 5 -6.95 72.87 18.45
CA ILE A 5 -8.05 71.89 18.38
C ILE A 5 -7.54 70.58 18.99
N LYS A 6 -8.16 70.17 20.10
CA LYS A 6 -7.93 68.88 20.76
C LYS A 6 -8.78 67.83 20.02
N LYS A 7 -8.15 66.99 19.19
CA LYS A 7 -8.84 65.91 18.48
C LYS A 7 -8.95 64.70 19.42
N ASN A 8 -10.19 64.22 19.63
CA ASN A 8 -10.54 63.10 20.51
C ASN A 8 -9.76 61.83 20.15
N GLN A 9 -9.03 61.31 21.14
CA GLN A 9 -8.20 60.10 21.05
C GLN A 9 -9.01 58.83 21.34
N THR A 10 -10.26 58.95 21.78
CA THR A 10 -11.11 57.87 22.30
C THR A 10 -11.85 57.04 21.24
N GLU A 11 -12.03 57.54 20.01
CA GLU A 11 -12.73 56.77 18.95
C GLU A 11 -11.84 55.71 18.26
N TRP A 12 -10.52 55.90 18.25
CA TRP A 12 -9.60 54.99 17.56
C TRP A 12 -9.36 53.69 18.33
N ASP A 13 -9.38 53.72 19.66
CA ASP A 13 -9.16 52.53 20.50
C ASP A 13 -10.32 51.51 20.43
N LEU A 14 -11.55 51.98 20.18
CA LEU A 14 -12.74 51.13 20.07
C LEU A 14 -12.81 50.35 18.75
N ILE A 15 -12.30 50.92 17.65
CA ILE A 15 -12.32 50.30 16.32
C ILE A 15 -11.23 49.22 16.18
N ILE A 16 -10.07 49.43 16.80
CA ILE A 16 -8.94 48.49 16.75
C ILE A 16 -9.26 47.20 17.54
N ASN A 17 -9.96 47.32 18.67
CA ASN A 17 -10.23 46.20 19.57
C ASN A 17 -11.21 45.16 18.97
N ASN A 18 -12.18 45.61 18.16
CA ASN A 18 -13.19 44.74 17.54
C ASN A 18 -12.63 43.97 16.32
N ARG A 19 -11.70 44.58 15.57
CA ARG A 19 -11.02 43.95 14.41
C ARG A 19 -10.06 42.84 14.84
N LEU A 20 -9.37 43.02 15.97
CA LEU A 20 -8.47 42.01 16.55
C LEU A 20 -9.24 40.78 17.03
N SER A 21 -10.38 40.95 17.70
CA SER A 21 -11.24 39.82 18.11
C SER A 21 -11.78 39.03 16.91
N LEU A 22 -12.20 39.73 15.84
CA LEU A 22 -12.62 39.09 14.59
C LEU A 22 -11.49 38.30 13.92
N PHE A 23 -10.26 38.83 13.92
CA PHE A 23 -9.09 38.11 13.39
C PHE A 23 -8.75 36.88 14.21
N ILE A 24 -8.80 36.97 15.54
CA ILE A 24 -8.55 35.85 16.45
C ILE A 24 -9.60 34.75 16.24
N LEU A 25 -10.87 35.10 16.10
CA LEU A 25 -11.95 34.15 15.82
C LEU A 25 -11.76 33.43 14.48
N ILE A 26 -11.38 34.16 13.41
CA ILE A 26 -11.11 33.56 12.09
C ILE A 26 -9.93 32.59 12.17
N VAL A 27 -8.82 32.99 12.80
CA VAL A 27 -7.63 32.14 12.96
C VAL A 27 -7.95 30.89 13.80
N PHE A 28 -8.67 31.02 14.91
CA PHE A 28 -9.10 29.87 15.72
C PHE A 28 -10.06 28.94 14.98
N SER A 29 -10.98 29.49 14.18
CA SER A 29 -11.87 28.67 13.36
C SER A 29 -11.13 27.91 12.25
N HIS A 30 -10.04 28.44 11.71
CA HIS A 30 -9.18 27.70 10.78
C HIS A 30 -8.29 26.65 11.47
N LEU A 31 -7.83 26.91 12.70
CA LEU A 31 -7.08 25.94 13.50
C LEU A 31 -7.95 24.74 13.91
N PHE A 32 -9.24 24.95 14.19
CA PHE A 32 -10.18 23.87 14.52
C PHE A 32 -10.47 22.93 13.32
N ILE A 33 -10.60 23.49 12.11
CA ILE A 33 -10.82 22.70 10.89
C ILE A 33 -9.58 21.85 10.55
N ALA A 34 -8.37 22.40 10.74
CA ALA A 34 -7.13 21.66 10.50
C ALA A 34 -6.92 20.48 11.48
N SER A 35 -7.40 20.58 12.72
CA SER A 35 -7.30 19.49 13.71
C SER A 35 -8.21 18.30 13.39
N CYS A 36 -9.44 18.55 12.95
CA CYS A 36 -10.38 17.48 12.60
C CYS A 36 -9.89 16.62 11.42
N VAL A 37 -9.20 17.24 10.45
CA VAL A 37 -8.63 16.49 9.32
C VAL A 37 -7.51 15.59 9.81
N LYS A 38 -6.64 16.05 10.72
CA LYS A 38 -5.45 15.30 11.15
C LYS A 38 -5.77 14.06 11.99
N ASP A 39 -6.74 14.13 12.90
CA ASP A 39 -7.14 12.99 13.73
C ASP A 39 -7.75 11.84 12.90
N GLN A 40 -8.38 12.16 11.78
CA GLN A 40 -8.97 11.16 10.88
C GLN A 40 -7.90 10.31 10.16
N TRP A 41 -6.71 10.85 9.90
CA TRP A 41 -5.59 10.08 9.34
C TRP A 41 -4.92 9.18 10.38
N VAL A 42 -4.78 9.67 11.62
CA VAL A 42 -4.14 8.93 12.71
C VAL A 42 -4.96 7.69 13.09
N GLY A 43 -6.29 7.79 13.17
CA GLY A 43 -7.16 6.66 13.47
C GLY A 43 -7.19 5.58 12.38
N LYS A 44 -7.09 5.97 11.10
CA LYS A 44 -7.11 5.05 9.95
C LYS A 44 -5.83 4.21 9.86
N THR A 45 -4.66 4.69 10.26
CA THR A 45 -3.44 3.86 10.15
C THR A 45 -3.33 2.75 11.20
N ILE A 46 -4.16 2.74 12.26
CA ILE A 46 -4.00 1.86 13.42
C ILE A 46 -4.28 0.38 13.08
N VAL A 47 -5.37 0.09 12.35
CA VAL A 47 -5.80 -1.30 12.10
C VAL A 47 -4.79 -2.10 11.30
N TRP A 48 -4.28 -1.55 10.19
CA TRP A 48 -3.23 -2.19 9.42
C TRP A 48 -1.91 -2.28 10.20
N ALA A 49 -1.54 -1.25 10.97
CA ALA A 49 -0.31 -1.25 11.77
C ALA A 49 -0.33 -2.32 12.88
N ASP A 50 -1.44 -2.50 13.58
CA ASP A 50 -1.59 -3.56 14.59
C ASP A 50 -1.48 -4.95 13.95
N ARG A 51 -2.08 -5.11 12.77
CA ARG A 51 -1.98 -6.34 11.98
C ARG A 51 -0.56 -6.61 11.48
N LEU A 52 0.22 -5.58 11.14
CA LEU A 52 1.64 -5.73 10.79
C LEU A 52 2.44 -6.38 11.92
N GLN A 53 2.25 -5.95 13.17
CA GLN A 53 2.96 -6.54 14.32
C GLN A 53 2.69 -8.03 14.49
N THR A 54 1.53 -8.52 14.06
CA THR A 54 1.19 -9.95 14.08
C THR A 54 1.93 -10.70 12.98
N VAL A 55 1.97 -10.12 11.79
CA VAL A 55 2.58 -10.74 10.61
C VAL A 55 4.11 -10.71 10.66
N GLU A 56 4.71 -9.68 11.23
CA GLU A 56 6.17 -9.58 11.43
C GLU A 56 6.73 -10.66 12.37
N LYS A 57 5.89 -11.22 13.25
CA LYS A 57 6.26 -12.32 14.15
C LYS A 57 6.28 -13.68 13.48
N LEU A 58 5.82 -13.79 12.23
CA LEU A 58 5.86 -15.04 11.48
C LEU A 58 7.29 -15.37 11.05
N SER A 59 7.86 -16.43 11.63
CA SER A 59 9.20 -16.91 11.26
C SER A 59 9.14 -17.97 10.16
N ASP A 60 8.45 -19.08 10.42
CA ASP A 60 8.41 -20.24 9.54
C ASP A 60 6.96 -20.50 9.12
N PHE A 61 6.69 -20.30 7.82
CA PHE A 61 5.34 -20.43 7.30
C PHE A 61 5.33 -20.77 5.81
N ARG A 62 4.15 -21.20 5.36
CA ARG A 62 3.87 -21.49 3.95
C ARG A 62 2.54 -20.89 3.55
N ILE A 63 2.54 -20.11 2.48
CA ILE A 63 1.34 -19.54 1.85
C ILE A 63 1.15 -20.23 0.51
N GLN A 64 -0.05 -20.78 0.29
CA GLN A 64 -0.40 -21.41 -0.97
C GLN A 64 -1.64 -20.76 -1.58
N GLY A 65 -1.70 -20.77 -2.90
CA GLY A 65 -2.79 -20.15 -3.60
C GLY A 65 -2.77 -20.38 -5.10
N SER A 66 -3.66 -19.70 -5.79
CA SER A 66 -3.73 -19.66 -7.25
C SER A 66 -3.23 -18.32 -7.76
N LEU A 67 -2.67 -18.33 -8.97
CA LEU A 67 -2.34 -17.10 -9.68
C LEU A 67 -2.85 -17.12 -11.11
N SER A 68 -3.17 -15.94 -11.61
CA SER A 68 -3.42 -15.73 -13.04
C SER A 68 -2.61 -14.55 -13.52
N LEU A 69 -1.94 -14.71 -14.65
CA LEU A 69 -1.25 -13.63 -15.35
C LEU A 69 -1.94 -13.40 -16.70
N VAL A 70 -2.35 -12.16 -16.95
CA VAL A 70 -2.88 -11.74 -18.24
C VAL A 70 -1.89 -10.75 -18.85
N LEU A 71 -1.48 -11.04 -20.08
CA LEU A 71 -0.60 -10.24 -20.93
C LEU A 71 -1.37 -9.86 -22.20
N GLU A 72 -0.79 -8.99 -23.01
CA GLU A 72 -1.31 -8.72 -24.36
C GLU A 72 -1.23 -9.95 -25.27
N SER A 73 -0.17 -10.74 -25.16
CA SER A 73 0.10 -11.92 -26.01
C SER A 73 -0.63 -13.18 -25.56
N GLY A 74 -1.21 -13.20 -24.35
CA GLY A 74 -1.87 -14.39 -23.82
C GLY A 74 -2.17 -14.35 -22.34
N SER A 75 -2.49 -15.50 -21.77
CA SER A 75 -2.77 -15.62 -20.34
C SER A 75 -2.23 -16.94 -19.78
N PHE A 76 -1.87 -16.91 -18.51
CA PHE A 76 -1.44 -18.05 -17.72
C PHE A 76 -2.31 -18.17 -16.47
N ILE A 77 -2.63 -19.40 -16.09
CA ILE A 77 -3.28 -19.73 -14.83
C ILE A 77 -2.52 -20.88 -14.19
N GLY A 78 -2.27 -20.76 -12.90
CA GLY A 78 -1.53 -21.76 -12.15
C GLY A 78 -1.70 -21.62 -10.65
N ASN A 79 -0.84 -22.33 -9.94
CA ASN A 79 -0.79 -22.32 -8.48
C ASN A 79 0.58 -21.83 -8.01
N PHE A 80 0.61 -21.16 -6.87
CA PHE A 80 1.85 -20.79 -6.20
C PHE A 80 1.98 -21.46 -4.83
N ASP A 81 3.22 -21.67 -4.44
CA ASP A 81 3.64 -22.17 -3.14
C ASP A 81 4.81 -21.32 -2.65
N CYS A 82 4.54 -20.47 -1.65
CA CYS A 82 5.50 -19.57 -1.05
C CYS A 82 5.87 -20.10 0.34
N LYS A 83 7.10 -20.56 0.51
CA LYS A 83 7.66 -20.99 1.80
C LYS A 83 8.62 -19.93 2.29
N ASN A 84 8.45 -19.51 3.54
CA ASN A 84 9.44 -18.70 4.24
C ASN A 84 9.93 -19.51 5.45
N ARG A 85 11.25 -19.69 5.52
CA ARG A 85 11.93 -20.24 6.69
C ARG A 85 13.07 -19.32 7.08
N ASN A 86 13.51 -19.40 8.34
CA ASN A 86 14.62 -18.59 8.86
C ASN A 86 15.89 -18.67 8.00
N ALA A 87 16.19 -19.82 7.40
CA ALA A 87 17.40 -20.05 6.60
C ALA A 87 17.21 -19.91 5.08
N SER A 88 15.99 -20.07 4.57
CA SER A 88 15.71 -20.03 3.13
C SER A 88 14.26 -19.69 2.84
N SER A 89 14.00 -19.10 1.69
CA SER A 89 12.65 -18.81 1.21
C SER A 89 12.52 -19.26 -0.23
N GLU A 90 11.37 -19.82 -0.58
CA GLU A 90 11.12 -20.39 -1.90
C GLU A 90 9.75 -19.89 -2.40
N PHE A 91 9.70 -19.45 -3.64
CA PHE A 91 8.47 -19.14 -4.35
C PHE A 91 8.40 -19.99 -5.60
N ILE A 92 7.45 -20.92 -5.60
CA ILE A 92 7.28 -21.90 -6.67
C ILE A 92 5.96 -21.64 -7.37
N VAL A 93 5.97 -21.56 -8.69
CA VAL A 93 4.76 -21.49 -9.53
C VAL A 93 4.67 -22.73 -10.39
N ARG A 94 3.47 -23.30 -10.44
CA ARG A 94 3.14 -24.46 -11.26
C ARG A 94 1.95 -24.17 -12.16
N ASP A 95 1.95 -24.74 -13.35
CA ASP A 95 0.78 -24.69 -14.23
C ASP A 95 -0.38 -25.54 -13.69
N TYR A 96 -1.49 -25.56 -14.42
CA TYR A 96 -2.66 -26.38 -14.11
C TYR A 96 -2.35 -27.89 -13.99
N PHE A 97 -1.35 -28.38 -14.72
CA PHE A 97 -0.96 -29.80 -14.72
C PHE A 97 0.08 -30.13 -13.64
N GLY A 98 0.56 -29.14 -12.88
CA GLY A 98 1.56 -29.30 -11.83
C GLY A 98 3.01 -29.19 -12.32
N ASN A 99 3.23 -28.88 -13.59
CA ASN A 99 4.58 -28.67 -14.12
C ASN A 99 5.20 -27.43 -13.48
N LEU A 100 6.50 -27.50 -13.17
CA LEU A 100 7.23 -26.36 -12.63
C LEU A 100 7.41 -25.31 -13.73
N ILE A 101 6.95 -24.08 -13.46
CA ILE A 101 7.05 -22.97 -14.40
C ILE A 101 8.06 -21.94 -13.89
N PHE A 102 7.95 -21.53 -12.62
CA PHE A 102 8.85 -20.54 -12.04
C PHE A 102 9.30 -20.99 -10.64
N HIS A 103 10.55 -20.68 -10.30
CA HIS A 103 11.13 -20.93 -8.98
C HIS A 103 12.17 -19.88 -8.66
N ASP A 104 11.97 -19.13 -7.58
CA ASP A 104 12.91 -18.10 -7.13
C ASP A 104 12.78 -17.83 -5.61
N ASP A 105 13.67 -16.99 -5.06
CA ASP A 105 13.55 -16.44 -3.71
C ASP A 105 12.48 -15.32 -3.70
N PRO A 106 11.37 -15.47 -2.93
CA PRO A 106 10.30 -14.47 -2.88
C PRO A 106 10.76 -13.09 -2.43
N LYS A 107 11.91 -12.96 -1.76
CA LYS A 107 12.43 -11.68 -1.25
C LYS A 107 13.21 -10.90 -2.30
N ASN A 108 13.72 -11.59 -3.32
CA ASN A 108 14.64 -11.03 -4.31
C ASN A 108 14.20 -11.25 -5.77
N ALA A 109 13.05 -11.89 -5.97
CA ALA A 109 12.55 -12.23 -7.28
C ALA A 109 12.40 -10.99 -8.17
N LYS A 110 12.76 -11.14 -9.44
CA LYS A 110 12.46 -10.13 -10.44
C LYS A 110 11.18 -10.54 -11.14
N LEU A 111 10.23 -9.61 -11.20
CA LEU A 111 8.98 -9.87 -11.92
C LEU A 111 9.24 -10.15 -13.41
N GLN A 112 10.30 -9.56 -13.98
CA GLN A 112 10.78 -9.86 -15.33
C GLN A 112 11.12 -11.34 -15.53
N ASP A 113 11.77 -11.99 -14.55
CA ASP A 113 12.13 -13.41 -14.64
C ASP A 113 10.88 -14.28 -14.62
N MET A 114 9.84 -13.84 -13.89
CA MET A 114 8.54 -14.48 -13.95
C MET A 114 7.85 -14.24 -15.31
N TYR A 115 7.94 -13.04 -15.87
CA TYR A 115 7.36 -12.71 -17.18
C TYR A 115 8.00 -13.44 -18.35
N SER A 116 9.34 -13.56 -18.38
CA SER A 116 10.07 -14.19 -19.49
C SER A 116 9.71 -15.67 -19.62
N VAL A 117 9.35 -16.31 -18.51
CA VAL A 117 8.81 -17.68 -18.51
C VAL A 117 7.42 -17.74 -19.14
N PHE A 118 6.61 -16.68 -19.02
CA PHE A 118 5.23 -16.63 -19.50
C PHE A 118 5.04 -16.00 -20.88
N ASN A 119 6.04 -15.27 -21.40
CA ASN A 119 5.99 -14.63 -22.71
C ASN A 119 7.21 -15.02 -23.56
N ILE A 120 6.96 -15.67 -24.70
CA ILE A 120 8.02 -16.15 -25.61
C ILE A 120 8.56 -15.01 -26.48
N SER A 121 7.82 -13.90 -26.65
CA SER A 121 8.29 -12.74 -27.41
C SER A 121 9.01 -11.75 -26.50
N GLU A 122 10.34 -11.68 -26.60
CA GLU A 122 11.25 -10.77 -25.86
C GLU A 122 11.05 -9.27 -26.18
N THR A 123 9.98 -8.89 -26.87
CA THR A 123 9.76 -7.51 -27.31
C THR A 123 8.82 -6.79 -26.34
N ASP A 124 9.34 -5.69 -25.79
CA ASP A 124 8.62 -4.64 -25.04
C ASP A 124 8.36 -4.84 -23.54
N PHE A 125 9.40 -5.24 -22.78
CA PHE A 125 9.44 -5.03 -21.33
C PHE A 125 10.61 -4.16 -20.88
N GLY A 126 10.73 -2.96 -21.44
CA GLY A 126 11.67 -1.92 -20.96
C GLY A 126 11.29 -1.30 -19.61
N PHE A 127 10.26 -1.80 -18.93
CA PHE A 127 9.59 -1.11 -17.81
C PHE A 127 9.83 -1.73 -16.42
N ILE A 128 10.46 -2.91 -16.35
CA ILE A 128 10.80 -3.60 -15.08
C ILE A 128 12.28 -4.02 -15.10
N GLU A 129 13.14 -3.22 -15.71
CA GLU A 129 14.59 -3.40 -15.54
C GLU A 129 14.98 -2.98 -14.12
N GLY A 130 15.20 -3.97 -13.25
CA GLY A 130 15.95 -3.79 -12.01
C GLY A 130 15.13 -3.58 -10.73
N SER A 131 13.80 -3.48 -10.78
CA SER A 131 12.99 -3.45 -9.56
C SER A 131 12.87 -4.85 -8.96
N LYS A 132 13.75 -5.15 -8.00
CA LYS A 132 13.59 -6.32 -7.12
C LYS A 132 12.23 -6.23 -6.44
N ILE A 133 11.48 -7.30 -6.54
CA ILE A 133 10.16 -7.41 -5.95
C ILE A 133 10.22 -8.42 -4.83
N ASN A 134 9.61 -8.04 -3.72
CA ASN A 134 9.43 -8.92 -2.60
C ASN A 134 7.99 -9.44 -2.60
N PHE A 135 7.77 -10.60 -3.25
CA PHE A 135 6.47 -11.28 -3.26
C PHE A 135 5.99 -11.61 -1.86
N LEU A 136 6.91 -11.89 -0.92
CA LEU A 136 6.55 -12.14 0.46
C LEU A 136 5.85 -10.92 1.06
N ASN A 137 6.43 -9.74 0.86
CA ASN A 137 5.84 -8.48 1.32
C ASN A 137 4.46 -8.22 0.70
N TRP A 138 4.25 -8.62 -0.55
CA TRP A 138 2.94 -8.49 -1.18
C TRP A 138 1.91 -9.45 -0.59
N LEU A 139 2.25 -10.74 -0.50
CA LEU A 139 1.41 -11.77 0.11
C LEU A 139 1.06 -11.43 1.57
N LEU A 140 1.95 -10.70 2.24
CA LEU A 140 1.79 -10.25 3.61
C LEU A 140 1.28 -8.81 3.73
N ALA A 141 0.93 -8.08 2.66
CA ALA A 141 0.58 -6.66 2.72
C ALA A 141 1.50 -5.83 3.65
N MET A 142 2.81 -6.09 3.54
CA MET A 142 3.89 -5.49 4.31
C MET A 142 4.90 -4.82 3.36
N PRO A 143 4.49 -3.77 2.62
CA PRO A 143 5.40 -3.05 1.72
C PRO A 143 6.64 -2.56 2.46
N SER A 144 7.80 -2.77 1.84
CA SER A 144 9.10 -2.27 2.31
C SER A 144 9.66 -1.25 1.33
N GLY A 145 10.23 -0.15 1.83
CA GLY A 145 10.85 0.87 0.98
C GLY A 145 9.84 1.67 0.14
N VAL A 146 8.59 1.78 0.61
CA VAL A 146 7.51 2.53 -0.03
C VAL A 146 7.19 3.75 0.83
N ASN A 147 7.07 4.91 0.19
CA ASN A 147 6.72 6.15 0.88
C ASN A 147 5.25 6.15 1.29
N GLN A 148 4.91 6.86 2.37
CA GLN A 148 3.54 6.93 2.88
C GLN A 148 2.55 7.47 1.83
N GLU A 149 2.99 8.39 0.97
CA GLU A 149 2.17 8.97 -0.12
C GLU A 149 1.76 7.95 -1.19
N GLN A 150 2.47 6.82 -1.26
CA GLN A 150 2.16 5.74 -2.19
C GLN A 150 1.14 4.75 -1.61
N LEU A 151 0.83 4.85 -0.30
CA LEU A 151 -0.06 3.94 0.40
C LEU A 151 -1.45 4.56 0.52
N THR A 152 -2.47 3.82 0.09
CA THR A 152 -3.87 4.21 0.26
C THR A 152 -4.57 3.25 1.20
N PHE A 153 -5.28 3.82 2.17
CA PHE A 153 -6.03 3.10 3.18
C PHE A 153 -7.53 3.35 3.02
N ASP A 154 -8.34 2.34 3.32
CA ASP A 154 -9.80 2.50 3.39
C ASP A 154 -10.25 3.20 4.68
N ASP A 155 -11.56 3.43 4.81
CA ASP A 155 -12.14 4.07 5.99
C ASP A 155 -12.02 3.24 7.28
N LYS A 156 -11.73 1.94 7.15
CA LYS A 156 -11.51 1.02 8.26
C LYS A 156 -10.03 0.89 8.61
N GLY A 157 -9.15 1.55 7.86
CA GLY A 157 -7.72 1.53 8.11
C GLY A 157 -6.94 0.38 7.51
N TRP A 158 -7.52 -0.33 6.55
CA TRP A 158 -6.82 -1.38 5.80
C TRP A 158 -6.07 -0.79 4.62
N LEU A 159 -4.84 -1.27 4.40
CA LEU A 159 -4.10 -0.97 3.18
C LEU A 159 -4.83 -1.60 1.99
N VAL A 160 -5.35 -0.77 1.08
CA VAL A 160 -6.12 -1.21 -0.09
C VAL A 160 -5.36 -1.02 -1.41
N GLU A 161 -4.41 -0.10 -1.45
CA GLU A 161 -3.62 0.16 -2.66
C GLU A 161 -2.20 0.63 -2.34
N ILE A 162 -1.24 0.18 -3.15
CA ILE A 162 0.12 0.71 -3.22
C ILE A 162 0.38 1.18 -4.64
N LYS A 163 0.69 2.47 -4.81
CA LYS A 163 0.93 3.10 -6.10
C LYS A 163 2.43 3.26 -6.37
N TYR A 164 2.91 2.57 -7.40
CA TYR A 164 4.24 2.81 -7.99
C TYR A 164 4.07 3.71 -9.22
N PRO A 165 5.16 4.29 -9.77
CA PRO A 165 5.07 5.12 -10.98
C PRO A 165 4.37 4.41 -12.13
N ASP A 166 4.63 3.12 -12.27
CA ASP A 166 4.44 2.36 -13.49
C ASP A 166 3.42 1.21 -13.37
N TRP A 167 3.03 0.92 -12.14
CA TRP A 167 2.16 -0.19 -11.80
C TRP A 167 1.54 0.03 -10.42
N THR A 168 0.53 -0.76 -10.09
CA THR A 168 -0.22 -0.61 -8.85
C THR A 168 -0.54 -1.98 -8.26
N ILE A 169 -0.47 -2.07 -6.93
CA ILE A 169 -0.95 -3.22 -6.16
C ILE A 169 -2.25 -2.84 -5.50
N ARG A 170 -3.29 -3.65 -5.66
CA ARG A 170 -4.55 -3.53 -4.93
C ARG A 170 -4.82 -4.76 -4.09
N TYR A 171 -5.17 -4.54 -2.83
CA TYR A 171 -5.65 -5.56 -1.91
C TYR A 171 -7.17 -5.55 -1.92
N ASP A 172 -7.76 -6.43 -2.73
CA ASP A 172 -9.20 -6.45 -3.01
C ASP A 172 -10.00 -6.98 -1.83
N SER A 173 -9.42 -7.91 -1.06
CA SER A 173 -10.02 -8.43 0.17
C SER A 173 -8.96 -9.04 1.09
N PHE A 174 -9.27 -9.05 2.38
CA PHE A 174 -8.53 -9.75 3.43
C PHE A 174 -9.34 -10.94 3.95
N GLN A 175 -8.66 -11.92 4.53
CA GLN A 175 -9.25 -13.08 5.19
C GLN A 175 -8.42 -13.46 6.42
N GLU A 176 -9.05 -14.16 7.34
CA GLU A 176 -8.37 -14.73 8.50
C GLU A 176 -8.06 -16.21 8.23
N LEU A 177 -6.78 -16.59 8.38
CA LEU A 177 -6.30 -17.97 8.30
C LEU A 177 -5.46 -18.24 9.55
N ASN A 178 -5.84 -19.25 10.33
CA ASN A 178 -5.17 -19.60 11.60
C ASN A 178 -4.98 -18.41 12.57
N GLY A 179 -6.00 -17.53 12.68
CA GLY A 179 -5.92 -16.34 13.54
C GLY A 179 -5.11 -15.19 12.95
N ILE A 180 -4.64 -15.29 11.70
CA ILE A 180 -3.81 -14.28 11.04
C ILE A 180 -4.56 -13.70 9.86
N VAL A 181 -4.70 -12.37 9.86
CA VAL A 181 -5.36 -11.66 8.75
C VAL A 181 -4.37 -11.39 7.62
N LEU A 182 -4.63 -11.99 6.47
CA LEU A 182 -3.81 -11.89 5.25
C LEU A 182 -4.66 -11.41 4.07
N PRO A 183 -4.03 -10.78 3.07
CA PRO A 183 -4.65 -10.60 1.76
C PRO A 183 -5.19 -11.92 1.20
N ARG A 184 -6.48 -11.92 0.87
CA ARG A 184 -7.13 -13.02 0.15
C ARG A 184 -6.89 -12.89 -1.34
N LYS A 185 -7.09 -11.69 -1.88
CA LYS A 185 -6.97 -11.42 -3.31
C LYS A 185 -6.16 -10.15 -3.54
N ILE A 186 -5.08 -10.30 -4.30
CA ILE A 186 -4.14 -9.24 -4.64
C ILE A 186 -4.17 -9.08 -6.16
N LEU A 187 -4.34 -7.84 -6.61
CA LEU A 187 -4.32 -7.46 -8.02
C LEU A 187 -3.11 -6.58 -8.25
N ILE A 188 -2.20 -6.99 -9.14
CA ILE A 188 -1.02 -6.22 -9.51
C ILE A 188 -1.15 -5.96 -11.00
N PHE A 189 -1.26 -4.69 -11.39
CA PHE A 189 -1.49 -4.33 -12.77
C PHE A 189 -0.59 -3.18 -13.18
N GLY A 190 -0.01 -3.33 -14.37
CA GLY A 190 0.70 -2.29 -15.10
C GLY A 190 0.03 -2.06 -16.45
N GLN A 191 0.70 -1.34 -17.35
CA GLN A 191 0.14 -1.03 -18.67
C GLN A 191 -0.11 -2.28 -19.52
N SER A 192 0.83 -3.23 -19.52
CA SER A 192 0.84 -4.41 -20.40
C SER A 192 0.54 -5.73 -19.67
N PHE A 193 0.17 -5.68 -18.39
CA PHE A 193 -0.03 -6.88 -17.59
C PHE A 193 -1.05 -6.74 -16.47
N ARG A 194 -1.63 -7.88 -16.08
CA ARG A 194 -2.36 -8.05 -14.83
C ARG A 194 -2.02 -9.40 -14.20
N LEU A 195 -1.39 -9.35 -13.04
CA LEU A 195 -1.18 -10.49 -12.16
C LEU A 195 -2.26 -10.48 -11.05
N THR A 196 -2.96 -11.59 -10.88
CA THR A 196 -3.86 -11.81 -9.74
C THR A 196 -3.31 -12.93 -8.90
N LEU A 197 -3.17 -12.70 -7.59
CA LEU A 197 -2.83 -13.72 -6.60
C LEU A 197 -4.05 -13.94 -5.70
N VAL A 198 -4.41 -15.20 -5.48
CA VAL A 198 -5.45 -15.57 -4.53
C VAL A 198 -4.86 -16.53 -3.50
N THR A 199 -4.76 -16.06 -2.26
CA THR A 199 -4.30 -16.87 -1.13
C THR A 199 -5.42 -17.79 -0.67
N ASN A 200 -5.14 -19.08 -0.54
CA ASN A 200 -6.13 -20.09 -0.14
C ASN A 200 -5.77 -20.77 1.17
N ARG A 201 -4.48 -20.85 1.50
CA ARG A 201 -4.00 -21.59 2.68
C ARG A 201 -2.78 -20.92 3.28
N LEU A 202 -2.74 -20.96 4.62
CA LEU A 202 -1.57 -20.63 5.44
C LEU A 202 -1.25 -21.83 6.32
N GLU A 203 0.00 -22.25 6.35
CA GLU A 203 0.53 -23.23 7.30
C GLU A 203 1.64 -22.57 8.11
N ILE A 204 1.58 -22.71 9.44
CA ILE A 204 2.70 -22.37 10.33
C ILE A 204 3.53 -23.64 10.46
N VAL A 205 4.84 -23.54 10.22
CA VAL A 205 5.77 -24.67 10.12
C VAL A 205 6.59 -24.82 11.39
#